data_AF-A0A9E3S813-F1
#
_entry.id   AF-A0A9E3S813-F1
#
_cell.length_a   1.000
_cell.length_b   1.000
_cell.length_c   1.000
_cell.angle_alpha   90.00
_cell.angle_beta   90.00
_cell.angle_gamma   90.00
#
_symmetry.space_group_name_H-M   'P 1'
#
loop_
_entity.id
_entity.type
_entity.pdbx_description
1 polymer ?
#
loop_
_entity_poly.entity_id
_entity_poly.type
_entity_poly.pdbx_seq_one_letter_code
_entity_poly.pdbx_strand_id
1 'polypeptide(L)'
;METTSPPSEGNLKPLIVAAAVIAAAAVIWGFRIDAQNTITQPQLFWAFLVFGLVGSLLGWRIAMRNDPDPLRNLIGLVGSLVAWRVSYFPFMVVAGWKASLGEWLTFNTLEVSIVYPTFLLFMFAQHAGVGFIGAAAVASPRTPAPANGRLLFFRKLFHKPPRKALWALACVALPVACMVSFSTGEDFRLLNDSPAPDMAAVEIHQPKLNPYGVIMTEHELAPAPWVLALNARLTYPLVPHSPWATAMAGTLERLTLDNPLASTRDRIDEHYQAWIASHARIHDPLTGATP
;
A
#
# COMPACT_ATOMS: atom_id res chain seq x y z
N MET A 1 -44.51 8.07 29.10
CA MET A 1 -43.09 8.36 28.78
C MET A 1 -42.44 7.04 28.41
N GLU A 2 -42.27 6.77 27.11
CA GLU A 2 -41.45 5.63 26.69
C GLU A 2 -39.98 5.99 26.90
N THR A 3 -39.34 5.31 27.84
CA THR A 3 -37.89 5.32 28.00
C THR A 3 -37.29 4.59 26.81
N THR A 4 -36.96 5.31 25.75
CA THR A 4 -36.16 4.76 24.65
C THR A 4 -34.79 4.41 25.22
N SER A 5 -34.51 3.10 25.30
CA SER A 5 -33.19 2.61 25.71
C SER A 5 -32.13 3.26 24.83
N PRO A 6 -31.02 3.77 25.42
CA PRO A 6 -29.96 4.37 24.63
C PRO A 6 -29.50 3.36 23.56
N PRO A 7 -29.32 3.79 22.30
CA PRO A 7 -28.86 2.90 21.25
C PRO A 7 -27.59 2.21 21.72
N SER A 8 -27.61 0.86 21.74
CA SER A 8 -26.48 0.08 22.22
C SER A 8 -25.24 0.54 21.46
N GLU A 9 -24.21 0.96 22.19
CA GLU A 9 -22.94 1.34 21.57
C GLU A 9 -22.47 0.15 20.74
N GLY A 10 -22.53 0.27 19.41
CA GLY A 10 -22.16 -0.80 18.50
C GLY A 10 -20.81 -1.37 18.89
N ASN A 11 -20.80 -2.63 19.32
CA ASN A 11 -19.65 -3.26 19.95
C ASN A 11 -18.47 -3.29 18.98
N LEU A 12 -17.44 -2.48 19.26
CA LEU A 12 -16.22 -2.38 18.45
C LEU A 12 -15.25 -3.54 18.67
N LYS A 13 -15.38 -4.25 19.80
CA LYS A 13 -14.48 -5.34 20.19
C LYS A 13 -14.28 -6.39 19.08
N PRO A 14 -15.32 -6.93 18.41
CA PRO A 14 -15.13 -7.91 17.34
C PRO A 14 -14.28 -7.38 16.18
N LEU A 15 -14.44 -6.10 15.80
CA LEU A 15 -13.66 -5.51 14.69
C LEU A 15 -12.20 -5.28 15.09
N ILE A 16 -11.94 -4.90 16.35
CA ILE A 16 -10.58 -4.75 16.87
C ILE A 16 -9.88 -6.12 16.92
N VAL A 17 -10.58 -7.16 17.40
CA VAL A 17 -10.05 -8.53 17.42
C VAL A 17 -9.77 -9.01 15.99
N ALA A 18 -10.68 -8.79 15.05
CA ALA A 18 -10.46 -9.13 13.64
C ALA A 18 -9.23 -8.41 13.06
N ALA A 19 -9.08 -7.11 13.33
CA ALA A 19 -7.93 -6.33 12.90
C ALA A 19 -6.60 -6.91 13.44
N ALA A 20 -6.57 -7.26 14.72
CA ALA A 20 -5.39 -7.85 15.36
C ALA A 20 -5.05 -9.23 14.79
N VAL A 21 -6.05 -10.08 14.55
CA VAL A 21 -5.87 -11.41 13.95
C VAL A 21 -5.32 -11.29 12.52
N ILE A 22 -5.87 -10.39 11.71
CA ILE A 22 -5.41 -10.18 10.32
C ILE A 22 -3.99 -9.60 10.31
N ALA A 23 -3.69 -8.64 11.18
CA ALA A 23 -2.33 -8.09 11.32
C ALA A 23 -1.32 -9.17 11.75
N ALA A 24 -1.68 -10.03 12.70
CA ALA A 24 -0.85 -11.16 13.11
C ALA A 24 -0.64 -12.14 11.94
N ALA A 25 -1.69 -12.44 11.16
CA ALA A 25 -1.58 -13.27 9.97
C ALA A 25 -0.66 -12.65 8.91
N ALA A 26 -0.70 -11.33 8.71
CA ALA A 26 0.20 -10.61 7.81
C ALA A 26 1.66 -10.76 8.23
N VAL A 27 1.94 -10.59 9.53
CA VAL A 27 3.29 -10.72 10.09
C VAL A 27 3.79 -12.17 9.97
N ILE A 28 2.98 -13.15 10.37
CA ILE A 28 3.34 -14.58 10.28
C ILE A 28 3.59 -15.00 8.82
N TRP A 29 2.71 -14.57 7.91
CA TRP A 29 2.87 -14.88 6.49
C TRP A 29 4.11 -14.20 5.91
N GLY A 30 4.38 -12.95 6.30
CA GLY A 30 5.59 -12.24 5.92
C GLY A 30 6.86 -12.96 6.37
N PHE A 31 6.92 -13.42 7.63
CA PHE A 31 8.07 -14.19 8.11
C PHE A 31 8.24 -15.50 7.36
N ARG A 32 7.13 -16.13 6.96
CA ARG A 32 7.18 -17.32 6.10
C ARG A 32 7.73 -17.02 4.71
N ILE A 33 7.48 -15.83 4.14
CA ILE A 33 8.08 -15.43 2.86
C ILE A 33 9.57 -15.14 3.06
N ASP A 34 9.94 -14.32 4.05
CA ASP A 34 11.34 -14.01 4.38
C ASP A 34 12.16 -15.29 4.55
N ALA A 35 11.64 -16.30 5.26
CA ALA A 35 12.35 -17.55 5.55
C ALA A 35 12.58 -18.49 4.34
N GLN A 36 12.01 -18.21 3.17
CA GLN A 36 12.22 -19.04 1.98
C GLN A 36 13.52 -18.67 1.28
N ASN A 37 14.18 -19.63 0.63
CA ASN A 37 15.38 -19.33 -0.16
C ASN A 37 15.06 -18.65 -1.49
N THR A 38 13.90 -18.97 -2.06
CA THR A 38 13.39 -18.40 -3.30
C THR A 38 11.92 -18.08 -3.14
N ILE A 39 11.47 -17.08 -3.88
CA ILE A 39 10.07 -16.65 -3.91
C ILE A 39 9.59 -16.54 -5.35
N THR A 40 8.27 -16.54 -5.53
CA THR A 40 7.65 -16.45 -6.86
C THR A 40 6.70 -15.25 -6.93
N GLN A 41 6.47 -14.72 -8.13
CA GLN A 41 5.51 -13.63 -8.31
C GLN A 41 4.10 -14.00 -7.81
N PRO A 42 3.53 -15.19 -8.09
CA PRO A 42 2.19 -15.52 -7.61
C PRO A 42 2.06 -15.47 -6.09
N GLN A 43 3.10 -15.88 -5.36
CA GLN A 43 3.12 -15.83 -3.90
C GLN A 43 3.06 -14.38 -3.38
N LEU A 44 3.86 -13.48 -3.96
CA LEU A 44 3.84 -12.06 -3.63
C LEU A 44 2.50 -11.42 -4.00
N PHE A 45 2.06 -11.65 -5.24
CA PHE A 45 0.80 -11.15 -5.79
C PHE A 45 -0.40 -11.47 -4.88
N TRP A 46 -0.59 -12.75 -4.54
CA TRP A 46 -1.73 -13.14 -3.71
C TRP A 46 -1.63 -12.59 -2.29
N ALA A 47 -0.44 -12.54 -1.70
CA ALA A 47 -0.26 -11.94 -0.39
C ALA A 47 -0.64 -10.44 -0.42
N PHE A 48 -0.12 -9.69 -1.39
CA PHE A 48 -0.34 -8.25 -1.49
C PHE A 48 -1.81 -7.92 -1.77
N LEU A 49 -2.42 -8.66 -2.70
CA LEU A 49 -3.82 -8.53 -3.06
C LEU A 49 -4.74 -8.83 -1.86
N VAL A 50 -4.53 -9.96 -1.19
CA VAL A 50 -5.39 -10.40 -0.08
C VAL A 50 -5.30 -9.42 1.09
N PHE A 51 -4.09 -9.07 1.54
CA PHE A 51 -3.93 -8.17 2.67
C PHE A 51 -4.39 -6.73 2.36
N GLY A 52 -4.20 -6.27 1.12
CA GLY A 52 -4.76 -5.00 0.67
C GLY A 52 -6.29 -5.01 0.65
N LEU A 53 -6.91 -6.03 0.05
CA LEU A 53 -8.36 -6.13 -0.06
C LEU A 53 -9.04 -6.31 1.29
N VAL A 54 -8.54 -7.24 2.12
CA VAL A 54 -9.04 -7.48 3.47
C VAL A 54 -8.90 -6.23 4.34
N GLY A 55 -7.78 -5.50 4.22
CA GLY A 55 -7.60 -4.19 4.84
C GLY A 55 -8.74 -3.24 4.46
N SER A 56 -8.96 -3.02 3.17
CA SER A 56 -10.03 -2.14 2.66
C SER A 56 -11.41 -2.55 3.17
N LEU A 57 -11.76 -3.84 3.10
CA LEU A 57 -13.04 -4.36 3.57
C LEU A 57 -13.24 -4.16 5.08
N LEU A 58 -12.18 -4.34 5.88
CA LEU A 58 -12.22 -4.04 7.31
C LEU A 58 -12.46 -2.54 7.56
N GLY A 59 -11.76 -1.67 6.82
CA GLY A 59 -11.94 -0.22 6.85
C GLY A 59 -13.39 0.20 6.56
N TRP A 60 -13.95 -0.32 5.46
CA TRP A 60 -15.36 -0.16 5.12
C TRP A 60 -16.28 -0.61 6.25
N ARG A 61 -16.08 -1.83 6.77
CA ARG A 61 -16.92 -2.40 7.81
C ARG A 61 -16.89 -1.57 9.09
N ILE A 62 -15.74 -0.99 9.44
CA ILE A 62 -15.57 -0.08 10.58
C ILE A 62 -16.33 1.23 10.35
N ALA A 63 -16.24 1.81 9.14
CA ALA A 63 -16.90 3.07 8.78
C ALA A 63 -18.43 2.93 8.78
N MET A 64 -18.94 1.84 8.22
CA MET A 64 -20.37 1.60 8.02
C MET A 64 -21.03 0.82 9.16
N ARG A 65 -20.32 0.54 10.27
CA ARG A 65 -20.73 -0.50 11.21
C ARG A 65 -22.09 -0.36 11.86
N ASN A 66 -22.56 0.88 11.98
CA ASN A 66 -23.80 1.22 12.63
C ASN A 66 -24.79 1.87 11.64
N ASP A 67 -24.49 1.87 10.33
CA ASP A 67 -25.41 2.41 9.33
C ASP A 67 -26.47 1.34 9.00
N PRO A 68 -27.75 1.57 9.35
CA PRO A 68 -28.81 0.60 9.09
C PRO A 68 -29.26 0.59 7.62
N ASP A 69 -28.88 1.59 6.81
CA ASP A 69 -29.32 1.73 5.43
C ASP A 69 -28.47 0.84 4.49
N PRO A 70 -29.06 -0.22 3.89
CA PRO A 70 -28.31 -1.15 3.06
C PRO A 70 -27.78 -0.51 1.78
N LEU A 71 -28.49 0.48 1.21
CA LEU A 71 -28.05 1.17 0.01
C LEU A 71 -26.82 2.03 0.28
N ARG A 72 -26.80 2.75 1.41
CA ARG A 72 -25.60 3.50 1.83
C ARG A 72 -24.43 2.58 2.12
N ASN A 73 -24.70 1.44 2.74
CA ASN A 73 -23.67 0.45 3.04
C ASN A 73 -23.04 -0.10 1.75
N LEU A 74 -23.87 -0.38 0.74
CA LEU A 74 -23.42 -0.76 -0.60
C LEU A 74 -22.61 0.36 -1.28
N ILE A 75 -23.08 1.62 -1.23
CA ILE A 75 -22.33 2.77 -1.76
C ILE A 75 -20.97 2.90 -1.05
N GLY A 76 -20.94 2.74 0.27
CA GLY A 76 -19.73 2.73 1.07
C GLY A 76 -18.76 1.62 0.66
N LEU A 77 -19.27 0.42 0.38
CA LEU A 77 -18.48 -0.71 -0.10
C LEU A 77 -17.86 -0.39 -1.46
N VAL A 78 -18.66 0.08 -2.41
CA VAL A 78 -18.18 0.48 -3.74
C VAL A 78 -17.12 1.57 -3.63
N GLY A 79 -17.36 2.60 -2.80
CA GLY A 79 -16.37 3.65 -2.55
C GLY A 79 -15.05 3.12 -1.97
N SER A 80 -15.12 2.15 -1.06
CA SER A 80 -13.95 1.48 -0.48
C SER A 80 -13.17 0.66 -1.51
N LEU A 81 -13.88 -0.04 -2.41
CA LEU A 81 -13.26 -0.85 -3.47
C LEU A 81 -12.61 0.04 -4.54
N VAL A 82 -13.26 1.14 -4.93
CA VAL A 82 -12.65 2.13 -5.83
C VAL A 82 -11.40 2.74 -5.20
N ALA A 83 -11.49 3.15 -3.93
CA ALA A 83 -10.35 3.71 -3.21
C ALA A 83 -9.18 2.72 -3.13
N TRP A 84 -9.46 1.46 -2.76
CA TRP A 84 -8.48 0.37 -2.77
C TRP A 84 -7.81 0.22 -4.13
N ARG A 85 -8.61 0.17 -5.21
CA ARG A 85 -8.09 -0.04 -6.56
C ARG A 85 -7.19 1.11 -7.02
N VAL A 86 -7.61 2.35 -6.77
CA VAL A 86 -6.83 3.55 -7.14
C VAL A 86 -5.57 3.67 -6.28
N SER A 87 -5.58 3.21 -5.03
CA SER A 87 -4.43 3.27 -4.14
C SER A 87 -3.49 2.07 -4.23
N TYR A 88 -3.88 0.98 -4.89
CA TYR A 88 -3.17 -0.32 -4.81
C TYR A 88 -1.68 -0.18 -5.16
N PHE A 89 -1.36 0.33 -6.35
CA PHE A 89 0.03 0.50 -6.77
C PHE A 89 0.80 1.54 -5.93
N PRO A 90 0.29 2.78 -5.71
CA PRO A 90 0.94 3.73 -4.82
C PRO A 90 1.25 3.15 -3.42
N PHE A 91 0.32 2.39 -2.84
CA PHE A 91 0.52 1.80 -1.53
C PHE A 91 1.49 0.63 -1.56
N MET A 92 1.53 -0.13 -2.64
CA MET A 92 2.54 -1.16 -2.85
C MET A 92 3.96 -0.56 -2.84
N VAL A 93 4.16 0.57 -3.53
CA VAL A 93 5.45 1.30 -3.52
C VAL A 93 5.77 1.86 -2.13
N VAL A 94 4.81 2.51 -1.46
CA VAL A 94 5.02 3.07 -0.12
C VAL A 94 5.26 1.97 0.93
N ALA A 95 4.59 0.82 0.82
CA ALA A 95 4.85 -0.33 1.67
C ALA A 95 6.25 -0.90 1.42
N GLY A 96 6.70 -0.93 0.16
CA GLY A 96 8.08 -1.26 -0.21
C GLY A 96 9.11 -0.37 0.48
N TRP A 97 8.94 0.95 0.37
CA TRP A 97 9.80 1.93 1.05
C TRP A 97 9.82 1.74 2.59
N LYS A 98 8.64 1.52 3.19
CA LYS A 98 8.56 1.26 4.64
C LYS A 98 9.19 -0.07 5.04
N ALA A 99 9.11 -1.09 4.18
CA ALA A 99 9.82 -2.35 4.37
C ALA A 99 11.34 -2.14 4.32
N SER A 100 11.85 -1.33 3.38
CA SER A 100 13.27 -0.93 3.37
C SER A 100 13.68 -0.22 4.66
N LEU A 101 12.84 0.67 5.20
CA LEU A 101 13.12 1.33 6.48
C LEU A 101 13.10 0.35 7.66
N GLY A 102 12.14 -0.57 7.68
CA GLY A 102 12.07 -1.64 8.68
C GLY A 102 13.31 -2.52 8.63
N GLU A 103 13.69 -2.95 7.43
CA GLU A 103 14.90 -3.73 7.15
C GLU A 103 16.15 -3.00 7.63
N TRP A 104 16.34 -1.74 7.22
CA TRP A 104 17.49 -0.95 7.64
C TRP A 104 17.57 -0.83 9.16
N LEU A 105 16.44 -0.59 9.84
CA LEU A 105 16.42 -0.49 11.30
C LEU A 105 16.79 -1.82 11.95
N THR A 106 16.17 -2.93 11.54
CA THR A 106 16.43 -4.24 12.16
C THR A 106 17.79 -4.81 11.80
N PHE A 107 18.27 -4.54 10.59
CA PHE A 107 19.60 -4.96 10.16
C PHE A 107 20.69 -4.24 10.97
N ASN A 108 20.58 -2.92 11.15
CA ASN A 108 21.57 -2.16 11.93
C ASN A 108 21.49 -2.39 13.46
N THR A 109 20.39 -2.96 13.97
CA THR A 109 20.20 -3.16 15.42
C THR A 109 20.29 -4.61 15.85
N LEU A 110 19.84 -5.54 15.02
CA LEU A 110 19.70 -6.96 15.33
C LEU A 110 20.41 -7.86 14.32
N GLU A 111 20.98 -7.30 13.24
CA GLU A 111 21.56 -8.05 12.12
C GLU A 111 20.54 -9.01 11.47
N VAL A 112 19.26 -8.65 11.53
CA VAL A 112 18.16 -9.41 10.91
C VAL A 112 17.43 -8.53 9.91
N SER A 113 17.19 -9.07 8.72
CA SER A 113 16.37 -8.46 7.68
C SER A 113 14.91 -8.90 7.85
N ILE A 114 13.97 -7.95 8.03
CA ILE A 114 12.52 -8.23 8.12
C ILE A 114 11.73 -7.43 7.09
N VAL A 115 11.62 -7.97 5.89
CA VAL A 115 11.07 -7.26 4.73
C VAL A 115 9.57 -7.51 4.62
N TYR A 116 9.17 -8.74 4.31
CA TYR A 116 7.78 -9.05 4.01
C TYR A 116 6.81 -8.95 5.22
N PRO A 117 7.20 -9.21 6.49
CA PRO A 117 6.35 -8.93 7.64
C PRO A 117 5.97 -7.44 7.71
N THR A 118 6.96 -6.57 7.52
CA THR A 118 6.79 -5.12 7.52
C THR A 118 5.93 -4.67 6.34
N PHE A 119 6.23 -5.17 5.15
CA PHE A 119 5.49 -4.87 3.92
C PHE A 119 4.00 -5.21 4.04
N LEU A 120 3.68 -6.46 4.40
CA LEU A 120 2.29 -6.93 4.47
C LEU A 120 1.48 -6.22 5.56
N LEU A 121 2.11 -5.93 6.70
CA LEU A 121 1.48 -5.17 7.77
C LEU A 121 1.11 -3.75 7.31
N PHE A 122 2.01 -3.07 6.60
CA PHE A 122 1.72 -1.74 6.07
C PHE A 122 0.71 -1.76 4.94
N MET A 123 0.78 -2.74 4.03
CA MET A 123 -0.24 -2.95 3.00
C MET A 123 -1.63 -3.08 3.63
N PHE A 124 -1.78 -3.93 4.64
CA PHE A 124 -3.03 -4.09 5.37
C PHE A 124 -3.48 -2.79 6.06
N ALA A 125 -2.60 -2.15 6.83
CA ALA A 125 -2.95 -0.96 7.61
C ALA A 125 -3.33 0.24 6.72
N GLN A 126 -2.58 0.47 5.64
CA GLN A 126 -2.85 1.55 4.69
C GLN A 126 -4.17 1.35 3.97
N HIS A 127 -4.44 0.14 3.49
CA HIS A 127 -5.70 -0.16 2.84
C HIS A 127 -6.89 -0.14 3.80
N ALA A 128 -6.71 -0.52 5.07
CA ALA A 128 -7.74 -0.31 6.10
C ALA A 128 -8.06 1.17 6.31
N GLY A 129 -7.04 2.04 6.32
CA GLY A 129 -7.21 3.48 6.37
C GLY A 129 -7.97 4.01 5.15
N VAL A 130 -7.57 3.64 3.94
CA VAL A 130 -8.20 4.16 2.71
C VAL A 130 -9.62 3.61 2.51
N GLY A 131 -9.88 2.37 2.89
CA GLY A 131 -11.22 1.79 2.83
C GLY A 131 -12.18 2.49 3.79
N PHE A 132 -11.71 2.82 5.00
CA PHE A 132 -12.45 3.65 5.94
C PHE A 132 -12.76 5.04 5.36
N ILE A 133 -11.75 5.72 4.81
CA ILE A 133 -11.91 7.07 4.22
C ILE A 133 -12.85 7.03 3.01
N GLY A 134 -12.65 6.07 2.11
CA GLY A 134 -13.46 5.88 0.91
C GLY A 134 -14.93 5.66 1.26
N ALA A 135 -15.21 4.75 2.19
CA ALA A 135 -16.58 4.50 2.66
C ALA A 135 -17.20 5.73 3.35
N ALA A 136 -16.44 6.41 4.23
CA ALA A 136 -16.93 7.58 4.96
C ALA A 136 -17.23 8.78 4.04
N ALA A 137 -16.45 8.98 2.97
CA ALA A 137 -16.62 10.09 2.03
C ALA A 137 -17.95 10.01 1.26
N VAL A 138 -18.32 8.80 0.84
CA VAL A 138 -19.48 8.56 -0.05
C VAL A 138 -20.80 8.34 0.69
N ALA A 139 -20.80 7.63 1.82
CA ALA A 139 -22.05 7.16 2.43
C ALA A 139 -22.59 8.06 3.57
N SER A 140 -21.77 8.94 4.16
CA SER A 140 -22.12 9.82 5.29
C SER A 140 -23.02 9.14 6.34
N PRO A 141 -22.45 8.31 7.24
CA PRO A 141 -23.22 7.57 8.24
C PRO A 141 -24.19 8.46 9.02
N ARG A 142 -25.47 8.07 9.09
CA ARG A 142 -26.53 8.81 9.80
C ARG A 142 -26.59 8.54 11.30
N THR A 143 -25.61 7.84 11.85
CA THR A 143 -25.66 7.43 13.25
C THR A 143 -25.69 8.62 14.21
N PRO A 144 -26.51 8.56 15.28
CA PRO A 144 -26.49 9.56 16.33
C PRO A 144 -25.08 9.70 16.91
N ALA A 145 -24.70 10.94 17.26
CA ALA A 145 -23.41 11.21 17.85
C ALA A 145 -23.27 10.46 19.19
N PRO A 146 -22.18 9.71 19.42
CA PRO A 146 -21.89 9.22 20.76
C PRO A 146 -21.87 10.42 21.70
N ALA A 147 -22.61 10.35 22.81
CA ALA A 147 -22.85 11.51 23.66
C ALA A 147 -21.56 12.01 24.36
N ASN A 148 -20.52 11.16 24.46
CA ASN A 148 -19.31 11.40 25.24
C ASN A 148 -18.21 10.35 24.94
N GLY A 149 -17.00 10.56 25.47
CA GLY A 149 -15.90 9.58 25.47
C GLY A 149 -14.92 9.63 24.28
N ARG A 150 -13.97 8.68 24.26
CA ARG A 150 -12.91 8.57 23.23
C ARG A 150 -13.46 8.41 21.81
N LEU A 151 -14.63 7.80 21.66
CA LEU A 151 -15.37 7.66 20.41
C LEU A 151 -15.88 9.00 19.86
N LEU A 152 -16.31 9.92 20.73
CA LEU A 152 -16.68 11.28 20.33
C LEU A 152 -15.45 12.07 19.86
N PHE A 153 -14.28 11.86 20.47
CA PHE A 153 -13.02 12.46 19.99
C PHE A 153 -12.67 11.98 18.58
N PHE A 154 -12.64 10.67 18.33
CA PHE A 154 -12.37 10.14 17.00
C PHE A 154 -13.45 10.56 15.99
N ARG A 155 -14.73 10.61 16.38
CA ARG A 155 -15.77 11.18 15.53
C ARG A 155 -15.51 12.67 15.26
N LYS A 156 -15.13 13.46 16.25
CA LYS A 156 -14.77 14.88 16.03
C LYS A 156 -13.51 15.03 15.17
N LEU A 157 -12.60 14.06 15.18
CA LEU A 157 -11.40 14.08 14.34
C LEU A 157 -11.70 13.67 12.89
N PHE A 158 -12.56 12.66 12.68
CA PHE A 158 -12.81 12.05 11.36
C PHE A 158 -14.14 12.45 10.69
N HIS A 159 -15.20 12.75 11.43
CA HIS A 159 -16.44 13.34 10.91
C HIS A 159 -16.44 14.87 10.95
N LYS A 160 -15.50 15.49 11.68
CA LYS A 160 -15.33 16.93 11.78
C LYS A 160 -14.00 17.47 11.20
N PRO A 161 -13.36 16.88 10.17
CA PRO A 161 -13.04 17.74 9.05
C PRO A 161 -14.39 18.23 8.52
N PRO A 162 -14.54 19.49 8.09
CA PRO A 162 -15.66 19.78 7.21
C PRO A 162 -15.52 18.76 6.07
N ARG A 163 -16.58 18.01 5.72
CA ARG A 163 -16.55 17.06 4.60
C ARG A 163 -15.82 17.64 3.37
N LYS A 164 -15.93 18.97 3.21
CA LYS A 164 -15.17 19.84 2.31
C LYS A 164 -13.65 19.67 2.36
N ALA A 165 -13.00 19.51 3.52
CA ALA A 165 -11.57 19.26 3.68
C ALA A 165 -11.17 17.85 3.23
N LEU A 166 -11.96 16.82 3.56
CA LEU A 166 -11.74 15.47 3.01
C LEU A 166 -11.94 15.45 1.50
N TRP A 167 -12.98 16.15 1.00
CA TRP A 167 -13.18 16.34 -0.43
C TRP A 167 -12.07 17.16 -1.07
N ALA A 168 -11.57 18.22 -0.43
CA ALA A 168 -10.46 19.01 -0.95
C ALA A 168 -9.18 18.16 -1.03
N LEU A 169 -8.89 17.38 0.02
CA LEU A 169 -7.79 16.43 0.01
C LEU A 169 -7.99 15.37 -1.08
N ALA A 170 -9.18 14.81 -1.22
CA ALA A 170 -9.49 13.85 -2.27
C ALA A 170 -9.39 14.47 -3.67
N CYS A 171 -9.82 15.71 -3.85
CA CYS A 171 -9.71 16.44 -5.12
C CYS A 171 -8.25 16.67 -5.54
N VAL A 172 -7.30 16.67 -4.61
CA VAL A 172 -5.87 16.77 -4.91
C VAL A 172 -5.22 15.38 -5.01
N ALA A 173 -5.49 14.50 -4.05
CA ALA A 173 -4.84 13.20 -3.95
C ALA A 173 -5.37 12.18 -4.97
N LEU A 174 -6.66 12.20 -5.28
CA LEU A 174 -7.27 11.23 -6.18
C LEU A 174 -6.77 11.39 -7.62
N PRO A 175 -6.67 12.59 -8.21
CA PRO A 175 -6.08 12.75 -9.54
C PRO A 175 -4.64 12.23 -9.60
N VAL A 176 -3.82 12.54 -8.59
CA VAL A 176 -2.43 12.06 -8.52
C VAL A 176 -2.39 10.54 -8.41
N ALA A 177 -3.18 9.95 -7.51
CA ALA A 177 -3.25 8.50 -7.35
C ALA A 177 -3.77 7.81 -8.61
N CYS A 178 -4.75 8.40 -9.31
CA CYS A 178 -5.23 7.92 -10.59
C CYS A 178 -4.12 7.96 -11.65
N MET A 179 -3.38 9.07 -11.77
CA MET A 179 -2.29 9.19 -12.75
C MET A 179 -1.15 8.20 -12.49
N VAL A 180 -0.85 7.92 -11.21
CA VAL A 180 0.15 6.92 -10.81
C VAL A 180 -0.35 5.49 -11.09
N SER A 181 -1.63 5.21 -10.84
CA SER A 181 -2.23 3.89 -10.98
C SER A 181 -2.69 3.53 -12.41
N PHE A 182 -2.87 4.54 -13.27
CA PHE A 182 -3.43 4.43 -14.61
C PHE A 182 -2.65 5.33 -15.58
N SER A 183 -1.38 5.02 -15.81
CA SER A 183 -0.51 5.82 -16.67
C SER A 183 -0.90 5.77 -18.16
N THR A 184 -1.50 4.65 -18.60
CA THR A 184 -1.93 4.41 -19.98
C THR A 184 -3.34 3.81 -20.04
N GLY A 185 -3.93 3.76 -21.24
CA GLY A 185 -5.24 3.14 -21.46
C GLY A 185 -5.31 1.65 -21.11
N GLU A 186 -4.18 0.93 -21.18
CA GLU A 186 -4.12 -0.50 -20.89
C GLU A 186 -4.18 -0.80 -19.39
N ASP A 187 -3.89 0.19 -18.55
CA ASP A 187 -3.91 0.11 -17.09
C ASP A 187 -5.34 0.16 -16.52
N PHE A 188 -6.38 0.40 -17.33
CA PHE A 188 -7.79 0.39 -16.88
C PHE A 188 -8.35 -1.03 -16.72
N ARG A 189 -7.63 -1.89 -16.01
CA ARG A 189 -8.04 -3.26 -15.66
C ARG A 189 -8.40 -3.34 -14.19
N LEU A 190 -9.20 -4.33 -13.81
CA LEU A 190 -9.53 -4.54 -12.40
C LEU A 190 -8.25 -4.81 -11.57
N LEU A 191 -7.33 -5.58 -12.13
CA LEU A 191 -5.98 -5.81 -11.59
C LEU A 191 -4.97 -5.47 -12.69
N ASN A 192 -3.96 -4.67 -12.35
CA ASN A 192 -2.91 -4.27 -13.31
C ASN A 192 -1.78 -5.29 -13.37
N ASP A 193 -1.73 -6.20 -12.42
CA ASP A 193 -0.88 -7.36 -12.37
C ASP A 193 -1.68 -8.65 -12.54
N SER A 194 -0.99 -9.69 -12.99
CA SER A 194 -1.49 -11.05 -13.05
C SER A 194 -0.36 -11.99 -12.67
N PRO A 195 -0.62 -13.05 -11.89
CA PRO A 195 0.43 -13.96 -11.46
C PRO A 195 1.04 -14.65 -12.68
N ALA A 196 2.31 -14.38 -12.97
CA ALA A 196 3.11 -15.12 -13.93
C ALA A 196 4.03 -16.10 -13.18
N PRO A 197 3.85 -17.42 -13.34
CA PRO A 197 4.61 -18.42 -12.57
C PRO A 197 6.11 -18.44 -12.90
N ASP A 198 6.49 -18.00 -14.11
CA ASP A 198 7.84 -18.17 -14.66
C ASP A 198 8.63 -16.85 -14.75
N MET A 199 8.34 -15.89 -13.88
CA MET A 199 9.10 -14.64 -13.83
C MET A 199 10.51 -14.92 -13.32
N ALA A 200 11.49 -14.90 -14.23
CA ALA A 200 12.89 -15.11 -13.90
C ALA A 200 13.43 -13.96 -13.03
N ALA A 201 14.27 -14.30 -12.06
CA ALA A 201 15.04 -13.30 -11.31
C ALA A 201 15.98 -12.56 -12.28
N VAL A 202 15.93 -11.24 -12.24
CA VAL A 202 16.86 -10.37 -12.97
C VAL A 202 18.15 -10.19 -12.18
N GLU A 203 19.22 -9.76 -12.85
CA GLU A 203 20.50 -9.50 -12.19
C GLU A 203 20.39 -8.32 -11.21
N ILE A 204 21.03 -8.45 -10.04
CA ILE A 204 21.09 -7.38 -9.05
C ILE A 204 22.17 -6.38 -9.46
N HIS A 205 21.77 -5.11 -9.58
CA HIS A 205 22.70 -4.00 -9.80
C HIS A 205 22.87 -3.16 -8.53
N GLN A 206 24.01 -2.45 -8.44
CA GLN A 206 24.20 -1.42 -7.45
C GLN A 206 23.58 -0.10 -7.93
N PRO A 207 22.84 0.62 -7.08
CA PRO A 207 22.26 1.90 -7.46
C PRO A 207 23.37 2.93 -7.68
N LYS A 208 23.27 3.71 -8.77
CA LYS A 208 24.27 4.71 -9.16
C LYS A 208 23.67 6.11 -9.27
N LEU A 209 22.45 6.21 -9.78
CA LEU A 209 21.79 7.48 -10.02
C LEU A 209 20.28 7.37 -9.82
N ASN A 210 19.58 8.50 -9.85
CA ASN A 210 18.13 8.51 -9.81
C ASN A 210 17.58 8.28 -11.23
N PRO A 211 17.07 7.08 -11.57
CA PRO A 211 16.65 6.76 -12.95
C PRO A 211 15.51 7.66 -13.39
N TYR A 212 14.64 8.03 -12.46
CA TYR A 212 13.47 8.87 -12.75
C TYR A 212 13.85 10.30 -13.12
N GLY A 213 14.95 10.82 -12.56
CA GLY A 213 15.51 12.11 -12.98
C GLY A 213 16.05 12.08 -14.41
N VAL A 214 16.69 10.98 -14.79
CA VAL A 214 17.23 10.76 -16.14
C VAL A 214 16.08 10.68 -17.15
N ILE A 215 15.11 9.79 -16.93
CA ILE A 215 14.01 9.61 -17.89
C ILE A 215 13.17 10.89 -18.07
N MET A 216 12.97 11.69 -17.01
CA MET A 216 12.25 12.96 -17.08
C MET A 216 13.01 14.03 -17.88
N THR A 217 14.33 13.90 -17.99
CA THR A 217 15.19 14.84 -18.73
C THR A 217 15.35 14.41 -20.18
N GLU A 218 15.47 13.11 -20.42
CA GLU A 218 15.78 12.53 -21.74
C GLU A 218 14.55 12.20 -22.59
N HIS A 219 13.38 12.06 -21.97
CA HIS A 219 12.15 11.68 -22.66
C HIS A 219 11.00 12.67 -22.42
N GLU A 220 10.19 12.89 -23.46
CA GLU A 220 8.95 13.65 -23.38
C GLU A 220 7.83 12.76 -22.79
N LEU A 221 7.65 12.84 -21.48
CA LEU A 221 6.63 12.07 -20.77
C LEU A 221 5.25 12.74 -20.86
N ALA A 222 4.21 11.95 -21.14
CA ALA A 222 2.83 12.39 -20.97
C ALA A 222 2.53 12.70 -19.49
N PRO A 223 1.46 13.47 -19.16
CA PRO A 223 1.23 13.95 -17.79
C PRO A 223 1.18 12.85 -16.72
N ALA A 224 0.54 11.72 -17.00
CA ALA A 224 0.41 10.64 -16.02
C ALA A 224 1.76 9.91 -15.75
N PRO A 225 2.49 9.41 -16.78
CA PRO A 225 3.86 8.92 -16.60
C PRO A 225 4.81 9.95 -15.98
N TRP A 226 4.65 11.24 -16.30
CA TRP A 226 5.46 12.31 -15.70
C TRP A 226 5.20 12.45 -14.20
N VAL A 227 3.93 12.42 -13.77
CA VAL A 227 3.56 12.45 -12.33
C VAL A 227 4.10 11.21 -11.62
N LEU A 228 4.01 10.03 -12.24
CA LEU A 228 4.60 8.81 -11.71
C LEU A 228 6.12 8.94 -11.52
N ALA A 229 6.84 9.37 -12.56
CA ALA A 229 8.28 9.57 -12.53
C ALA A 229 8.68 10.65 -11.52
N LEU A 230 7.94 11.77 -11.42
CA LEU A 230 8.22 12.81 -10.43
C LEU A 230 8.10 12.28 -9.00
N ASN A 231 7.02 11.54 -8.69
CA ASN A 231 6.84 10.98 -7.35
C ASN A 231 7.98 10.02 -7.02
N ALA A 232 8.33 9.12 -7.96
CA ALA A 232 9.42 8.19 -7.79
C ALA A 232 10.79 8.89 -7.66
N ARG A 233 11.04 9.95 -8.44
CA ARG A 233 12.24 10.78 -8.35
C ARG A 233 12.40 11.39 -6.96
N LEU A 234 11.31 11.90 -6.37
CA LEU A 234 11.34 12.55 -5.06
C LEU A 234 11.52 11.54 -3.92
N THR A 235 11.05 10.31 -4.08
CA THR A 235 11.13 9.28 -3.03
C THR A 235 12.35 8.37 -3.14
N TYR A 236 12.93 8.21 -4.34
CA TYR A 236 14.09 7.34 -4.56
C TYR A 236 15.30 7.64 -3.63
N PRO A 237 15.69 8.91 -3.38
CA PRO A 237 16.79 9.22 -2.46
C PRO A 237 16.48 8.89 -0.98
N LEU A 238 15.23 8.56 -0.65
CA LEU A 238 14.80 8.21 0.70
C LEU A 238 14.87 6.71 0.97
N VAL A 239 15.29 5.91 -0.02
CA VAL A 239 15.51 4.47 0.17
C VAL A 239 16.79 4.30 1.01
N PRO A 240 16.71 3.68 2.19
CA PRO A 240 17.87 3.52 3.05
C PRO A 240 18.86 2.51 2.47
N HIS A 241 20.13 2.63 2.87
CA HIS A 241 21.18 1.70 2.50
C HIS A 241 21.19 0.47 3.42
N SER A 242 20.56 -0.61 2.98
CA SER A 242 20.61 -1.96 3.56
C SER A 242 20.74 -3.00 2.45
N PRO A 243 21.14 -4.26 2.73
CA PRO A 243 21.41 -5.25 1.68
C PRO A 243 20.25 -5.46 0.70
N TRP A 244 19.03 -5.67 1.21
CA TRP A 244 17.86 -5.87 0.35
C TRP A 244 17.42 -4.55 -0.30
N ALA A 245 17.34 -3.46 0.45
CA ALA A 245 16.92 -2.16 -0.10
C ALA A 245 17.84 -1.64 -1.21
N THR A 246 19.16 -1.84 -1.08
CA THR A 246 20.14 -1.44 -2.09
C THR A 246 19.99 -2.29 -3.35
N ALA A 247 19.84 -3.60 -3.20
CA ALA A 247 19.59 -4.50 -4.32
C ALA A 247 18.26 -4.20 -5.03
N MET A 248 17.21 -3.88 -4.27
CA MET A 248 15.92 -3.45 -4.82
C MET A 248 16.08 -2.15 -5.63
N ALA A 249 16.74 -1.14 -5.06
CA ALA A 249 16.93 0.16 -5.69
C ALA A 249 17.77 0.09 -6.97
N GLY A 250 18.87 -0.67 -6.97
CA GLY A 250 19.72 -0.81 -8.16
C GLY A 250 19.08 -1.67 -9.25
N THR A 251 18.35 -2.72 -8.88
CA THR A 251 17.57 -3.51 -9.84
C THR A 251 16.46 -2.67 -10.48
N LEU A 252 15.69 -1.93 -9.69
CA LEU A 252 14.67 -1.01 -10.21
C LEU A 252 15.28 0.09 -11.08
N GLU A 253 16.45 0.62 -10.73
CA GLU A 253 17.18 1.58 -11.56
C GLU A 253 17.46 1.01 -12.95
N ARG A 254 18.02 -0.20 -13.00
CA ARG A 254 18.32 -0.86 -14.27
C ARG A 254 17.06 -1.07 -15.11
N LEU A 255 16.03 -1.68 -14.53
CA LEU A 255 14.77 -1.96 -15.22
C LEU A 255 14.10 -0.67 -15.73
N THR A 256 14.15 0.39 -14.92
CA THR A 256 13.57 1.69 -15.28
C THR A 256 14.28 2.31 -16.48
N LEU A 257 15.61 2.23 -16.51
CA LEU A 257 16.42 2.76 -17.62
C LEU A 257 16.30 1.92 -18.89
N ASP A 258 16.13 0.60 -18.76
CA ASP A 258 15.95 -0.31 -19.90
C ASP A 258 14.57 -0.12 -20.56
N ASN A 259 13.56 0.31 -19.80
CA ASN A 259 12.23 0.65 -20.30
C ASN A 259 11.74 2.01 -19.76
N PRO A 260 12.17 3.15 -20.33
CA PRO A 260 11.90 4.47 -19.78
C PRO A 260 10.43 4.90 -19.93
N LEU A 261 9.71 4.35 -20.91
CA LEU A 261 8.32 4.70 -21.23
C LEU A 261 7.30 3.65 -20.75
N ALA A 262 7.70 2.81 -19.80
CA ALA A 262 6.87 1.73 -19.28
C ALA A 262 5.54 2.23 -18.68
N SER A 263 4.48 1.45 -18.87
CA SER A 263 3.17 1.67 -18.25
C SER A 263 3.19 1.37 -16.74
N THR A 264 2.13 1.72 -16.01
CA THR A 264 1.98 1.39 -14.60
C THR A 264 2.05 -0.13 -14.40
N ARG A 265 1.40 -0.89 -15.28
CA ARG A 265 1.50 -2.35 -15.30
C ARG A 265 2.94 -2.84 -15.41
N ASP A 266 3.71 -2.31 -16.36
CA ASP A 266 5.11 -2.68 -16.53
C ASP A 266 5.91 -2.32 -15.26
N ARG A 267 5.68 -1.14 -14.67
CA ARG A 267 6.32 -0.76 -13.40
C ARG A 267 5.96 -1.71 -12.27
N ILE A 268 4.74 -2.23 -12.20
CA ILE A 268 4.36 -3.24 -11.21
C ILE A 268 5.16 -4.54 -11.43
N ASP A 269 5.26 -5.00 -12.67
CA ASP A 269 6.04 -6.20 -13.01
C ASP A 269 7.54 -6.01 -12.70
N GLU A 270 8.09 -4.82 -12.97
CA GLU A 270 9.47 -4.47 -12.58
C GLU A 270 9.67 -4.53 -11.06
N HIS A 271 8.68 -4.11 -10.27
CA HIS A 271 8.75 -4.26 -8.80
C HIS A 271 8.74 -5.73 -8.38
N TYR A 272 7.93 -6.58 -9.03
CA TYR A 272 7.97 -8.02 -8.75
C TYR A 272 9.32 -8.64 -9.11
N GLN A 273 9.88 -8.30 -10.26
CA GLN A 273 11.23 -8.75 -10.65
C GLN A 273 12.28 -8.30 -9.64
N ALA A 274 12.24 -7.03 -9.22
CA ALA A 274 13.17 -6.48 -8.26
C ALA A 274 13.02 -7.11 -6.86
N TRP A 275 11.79 -7.40 -6.40
CA TRP A 275 11.56 -8.14 -5.14
C TRP A 275 12.11 -9.56 -5.20
N ILE A 276 11.85 -10.29 -6.28
CA ILE A 276 12.36 -11.65 -6.47
C ILE A 276 13.89 -11.65 -6.51
N ALA A 277 14.50 -10.73 -7.25
CA ALA A 277 15.95 -10.60 -7.34
C ALA A 277 16.58 -10.24 -5.98
N SER A 278 16.04 -9.24 -5.29
CA SER A 278 16.55 -8.78 -3.99
C SER A 278 16.32 -9.76 -2.85
N HIS A 279 15.36 -10.69 -2.97
CA HIS A 279 15.00 -11.66 -1.91
C HIS A 279 16.21 -12.42 -1.34
N ALA A 280 17.16 -12.82 -2.19
CA ALA A 280 18.36 -13.51 -1.75
C ALA A 280 19.18 -12.70 -0.72
N ARG A 281 19.14 -11.36 -0.80
CA ARG A 281 19.85 -10.46 0.11
C ARG A 281 19.25 -10.38 1.52
N ILE A 282 18.05 -10.90 1.74
CA ILE A 282 17.47 -11.03 3.09
C ILE A 282 18.32 -11.98 3.94
N HIS A 283 18.89 -13.00 3.30
CA HIS A 283 19.67 -14.06 3.95
C HIS A 283 21.17 -13.83 3.94
N ASP A 284 21.65 -12.80 3.23
CA ASP A 284 23.07 -12.53 3.13
C ASP A 284 23.60 -12.05 4.49
N PRO A 285 24.44 -12.83 5.18
CA PRO A 285 25.17 -12.31 6.32
C PRO A 285 26.15 -11.25 5.82
N LEU A 286 26.44 -10.25 6.67
CA LEU A 286 27.39 -9.14 6.49
C LEU A 286 28.62 -9.52 5.64
N THR A 287 28.50 -9.50 4.32
CA THR A 287 29.62 -9.69 3.39
C THR A 287 29.95 -8.33 2.81
N GLY A 288 30.58 -7.51 3.65
CA GLY A 288 31.40 -6.40 3.17
C GLY A 288 30.70 -5.07 2.93
N ALA A 289 29.89 -4.60 3.87
CA ALA A 289 29.70 -3.16 4.03
C ALA A 289 30.99 -2.53 4.61
N THR A 290 32.09 -2.60 3.86
CA THR A 290 33.15 -1.60 3.97
C THR A 290 32.67 -0.38 3.18
N PRO A 291 32.56 0.80 3.81
CA PRO A 291 32.16 2.03 3.15
C PRO A 291 33.13 2.45 2.03
#